data_AF-A0A524HRN7-F1
#
_entry.id   AF-A0A524HRN7-F1
#
_cell.length_a   1.000
_cell.length_b   1.000
_cell.length_c   1.000
_cell.angle_alpha   90.00
_cell.angle_beta   90.00
_cell.angle_gamma   90.00
#
_symmetry.space_group_name_H-M   'P 1'
#
loop_
_entity.id
_entity.type
_entity.pdbx_description
1 polymer ?
#
loop_
_entity_poly.entity_id
_entity_poly.type
_entity_poly.pdbx_seq_one_letter_code
_entity_poly.pdbx_strand_id
1 'polypeptide(L)'
;MHQPDLPLTPWGESRIGFALWNSVPLSFLIEFGLFGGGLYLYAGCTKAKTRFGDWGLNAFGALGIIVYVVNFLGPPPPSTRALIFGACALQGLFILLALWVDRARGAVKPQ
;
A
#
# COMPACT_ATOMS: atom_id res chain seq x y z
N MET A 1 3.97 9.52 10.48
CA MET A 1 2.55 9.70 10.12
C MET A 1 1.77 10.08 11.36
N HIS A 2 1.53 9.15 12.28
CA HIS A 2 0.80 9.42 13.53
C HIS A 2 1.42 10.49 14.44
N GLN A 3 0.54 11.13 15.20
CA GLN A 3 0.92 11.87 16.40
C GLN A 3 1.54 10.92 17.44
N PRO A 4 2.16 11.41 18.51
CA PRO A 4 2.66 10.57 19.60
C PRO A 4 1.50 9.94 20.39
N ASP A 5 0.77 9.02 19.76
CA ASP A 5 -0.43 8.36 20.28
C ASP A 5 -0.15 6.92 20.73
N LEU A 6 0.80 6.24 20.09
CA LEU A 6 1.15 4.85 20.38
C LEU A 6 2.46 4.72 21.20
N PRO A 7 2.46 3.99 22.33
CA PRO A 7 3.69 3.65 23.03
C PRO A 7 4.54 2.66 22.22
N LEU A 8 5.86 2.87 22.19
CA LEU A 8 6.78 2.00 21.44
C LEU A 8 6.97 0.60 22.06
N THR A 9 6.70 0.47 23.35
CA THR A 9 6.78 -0.81 24.06
C THR A 9 5.50 -1.04 24.84
N PRO A 10 5.08 -2.31 25.07
CA PRO A 10 3.85 -2.62 25.78
C PRO A 10 3.77 -2.03 27.21
N TRP A 11 4.93 -1.69 27.78
CA TRP A 11 5.09 -1.23 29.17
C TRP A 11 5.68 0.19 29.26
N GLY A 12 5.94 0.84 28.13
CA GLY A 12 6.61 2.14 28.09
C GLY A 12 5.65 3.30 27.98
N GLU A 13 5.95 4.39 28.67
CA GLU A 13 5.16 5.63 28.60
C GLU A 13 5.55 6.52 27.41
N SER A 14 6.72 6.29 26.82
CA SER A 14 7.20 7.08 25.68
C SER A 14 6.37 6.79 24.43
N ARG A 15 5.58 7.79 24.05
CA ARG A 15 4.87 7.84 22.77
C ARG A 15 5.73 8.61 21.80
N ILE A 16 6.10 7.99 20.69
CA ILE A 16 6.93 8.61 19.67
C ILE A 16 6.15 8.60 18.36
N GLY A 17 5.98 9.78 17.78
CA GLY A 17 5.32 9.95 16.49
C GLY A 17 5.91 11.15 15.77
N PHE A 18 6.10 11.03 14.46
CA PHE A 18 6.62 12.12 13.63
C PHE A 18 5.58 13.23 13.38
N ALA A 19 4.33 13.05 13.86
CA ALA A 19 3.22 14.00 13.72
C ALA A 19 2.94 14.48 12.28
N LEU A 20 3.38 13.70 11.28
CA LEU A 20 3.31 14.05 9.86
C LEU A 20 1.87 14.23 9.36
N TRP A 21 0.89 13.57 9.99
CA TRP A 21 -0.54 13.71 9.71
C TRP A 21 -1.11 15.10 10.01
N ASN A 22 -0.40 15.93 10.79
CA ASN A 22 -0.77 17.33 10.94
C ASN A 22 -0.66 18.10 9.60
N SER A 23 0.06 17.57 8.61
CA SER A 23 0.21 18.15 7.28
C SER A 23 -0.24 17.16 6.21
N VAL A 24 -1.43 17.42 5.65
CA VAL A 24 -1.99 16.62 4.53
C VAL A 24 -1.04 16.59 3.32
N PRO A 25 -0.45 17.71 2.86
CA PRO A 25 0.47 17.67 1.72
C PRO A 25 1.72 16.83 1.98
N LEU A 26 2.29 16.92 3.20
CA LEU A 26 3.47 16.15 3.57
C LEU A 26 3.17 14.66 3.69
N SER A 27 1.98 14.32 4.21
CA SER A 27 1.52 12.94 4.30
C SER A 27 1.41 12.32 2.91
N PHE A 28 0.75 13.00 1.97
CA PHE A 28 0.63 12.54 0.58
C PHE A 28 2.00 12.39 -0.08
N LEU A 29 2.89 13.37 0.06
CA LEU A 29 4.22 13.30 -0.56
C LEU A 29 4.99 12.06 -0.10
N ILE A 30 4.99 11.77 1.20
CA ILE A 30 5.71 10.63 1.76
C ILE A 30 5.00 9.31 1.41
N GLU A 31 3.67 9.24 1.54
CA GLU A 31 2.91 8.01 1.22
C GLU A 31 3.03 7.62 -0.25
N PHE A 32 2.78 8.54 -1.17
CA PHE A 32 2.93 8.27 -2.61
C PHE A 32 4.39 8.09 -3.01
N GLY A 33 5.32 8.76 -2.35
CA GLY A 33 6.75 8.56 -2.55
C GLY A 33 7.19 7.14 -2.19
N LEU A 34 6.75 6.62 -1.05
CA LEU A 34 7.02 5.24 -0.62
C LEU A 34 6.32 4.21 -1.51
N PHE A 35 5.06 4.46 -1.85
CA PHE A 35 4.29 3.57 -2.74
C PHE A 35 4.91 3.49 -4.14
N GLY A 36 5.12 4.64 -4.78
CA GLY A 36 5.75 4.71 -6.10
C GLY A 36 7.19 4.22 -6.10
N GLY A 37 7.96 4.55 -5.06
CA GLY A 37 9.33 4.04 -4.87
C GLY A 37 9.37 2.52 -4.73
N GLY A 38 8.46 1.93 -3.97
CA GLY A 38 8.33 0.47 -3.85
C GLY A 38 8.01 -0.20 -5.19
N LEU A 39 7.06 0.36 -5.96
CA LEU A 39 6.75 -0.12 -7.31
C LEU A 39 7.95 -0.01 -8.26
N TYR A 40 8.67 1.12 -8.22
CA TYR A 40 9.85 1.35 -9.03
C TYR A 40 10.97 0.35 -8.72
N LEU A 41 11.27 0.15 -7.44
CA LEU A 41 12.26 -0.83 -7.01
C LEU A 41 11.87 -2.25 -7.42
N TYR A 42 10.60 -2.64 -7.20
CA TYR A 42 10.09 -3.95 -7.60
C TYR A 42 10.17 -4.16 -9.12
N ALA A 43 9.82 -3.16 -9.92
CA ALA A 43 9.94 -3.21 -11.37
C ALA A 43 11.40 -3.30 -11.84
N GLY A 44 12.34 -2.65 -11.13
CA GLY A 44 13.77 -2.75 -11.40
C GLY A 44 14.37 -4.11 -11.07
N CYS A 45 13.89 -4.76 -10.00
CA CYS A 45 14.36 -6.07 -9.56
C CYS A 45 13.65 -7.26 -10.23
N THR A 46 12.58 -7.03 -10.99
CA THR A 46 11.80 -8.11 -11.63
C THR A 46 11.55 -7.84 -13.11
N LYS A 47 11.64 -8.88 -13.95
CA LYS A 47 11.24 -8.83 -15.36
C LYS A 47 9.96 -9.61 -15.60
N ALA A 48 9.09 -9.07 -16.44
CA ALA A 48 7.90 -9.77 -16.88
C ALA A 48 8.28 -11.00 -17.71
N LYS A 49 7.65 -12.14 -17.42
CA LYS A 49 7.78 -13.38 -18.19
C LYS A 49 6.91 -13.36 -19.45
N THR A 50 5.84 -12.56 -19.43
CA THR A 50 4.86 -12.38 -20.51
C THR A 50 4.41 -10.92 -20.58
N ARG A 51 3.80 -10.50 -21.70
CA ARG A 51 3.21 -9.14 -21.81
C ARG A 51 2.19 -8.83 -20.71
N PHE A 52 1.51 -9.85 -20.17
CA PHE A 52 0.59 -9.71 -19.05
C PHE A 52 1.29 -9.36 -17.73
N GLY A 53 2.58 -9.65 -17.57
CA GLY A 53 3.34 -9.31 -16.36
C GLY A 53 3.64 -7.81 -16.22
N ASP A 54 3.77 -7.08 -17.33
CA ASP A 54 3.92 -5.62 -17.29
C ASP A 54 2.58 -4.92 -17.07
N TRP A 55 1.54 -5.37 -17.78
CA TRP A 55 0.18 -4.86 -17.59
C TRP A 55 -0.33 -5.14 -16.17
N GLY A 56 0.01 -6.30 -15.61
CA GLY A 56 -0.41 -6.69 -14.27
C GLY A 56 0.15 -5.79 -13.18
N LEU A 57 1.45 -5.45 -13.23
CA LEU A 57 2.06 -4.55 -12.25
C LEU A 57 1.49 -3.14 -12.34
N ASN A 58 1.30 -2.62 -13.55
CA ASN A 58 0.71 -1.30 -13.76
C ASN A 58 -0.75 -1.25 -13.29
N ALA A 59 -1.54 -2.29 -13.60
CA ALA A 59 -2.93 -2.40 -13.15
C ALA A 59 -3.03 -2.52 -11.61
N PHE A 60 -2.12 -3.29 -10.99
CA PHE A 60 -2.04 -3.40 -9.53
C PHE A 60 -1.71 -2.05 -8.88
N GLY A 61 -0.73 -1.32 -9.43
CA GLY A 61 -0.40 0.04 -8.99
C GLY A 61 -1.57 1.01 -9.12
N ALA A 62 -2.23 1.02 -10.28
CA ALA A 62 -3.38 1.87 -10.55
C ALA A 62 -4.56 1.54 -9.61
N LEU A 63 -4.83 0.26 -9.34
CA LEU A 63 -5.85 -0.16 -8.38
C LEU A 63 -5.53 0.36 -6.97
N GLY A 64 -4.27 0.30 -6.54
CA GLY A 64 -3.83 0.90 -5.27
C GLY A 64 -4.15 2.38 -5.16
N ILE A 65 -3.87 3.16 -6.21
CA ILE A 65 -4.18 4.59 -6.26
C ILE A 65 -5.69 4.83 -6.23
N ILE A 66 -6.47 4.07 -7.00
CA ILE A 66 -7.94 4.20 -7.01
C ILE A 66 -8.51 3.92 -5.62
N VAL A 67 -8.07 2.84 -4.98
CA VAL A 67 -8.49 2.48 -3.62
C VAL A 67 -8.13 3.57 -2.62
N TYR A 68 -6.94 4.18 -2.74
CA TYR A 68 -6.53 5.29 -1.89
C TYR A 68 -7.47 6.49 -2.04
N VAL A 69 -7.73 6.92 -3.28
CA VAL A 69 -8.61 8.06 -3.57
C VAL A 69 -10.03 7.80 -3.07
N VAL A 70 -10.56 6.59 -3.28
CA VAL A 70 -11.87 6.18 -2.78
C VAL A 70 -11.91 6.17 -1.25
N ASN A 71 -10.86 5.71 -0.56
CA ASN A 71 -10.80 5.78 0.90
C ASN A 71 -10.73 7.21 1.42
N PHE A 72 -10.00 8.09 0.72
CA PHE A 72 -9.83 9.48 1.15
C PHE A 72 -11.09 10.34 0.91
N LEU A 73 -11.77 10.15 -0.22
CA LEU A 73 -12.96 10.93 -0.60
C LEU A 73 -14.28 10.25 -0.22
N GLY A 74 -14.26 8.95 0.04
CA GLY A 74 -15.45 8.15 0.28
C GLY A 74 -16.08 8.40 1.65
N PRO A 75 -17.39 8.13 1.80
CA PRO A 75 -18.02 8.19 3.10
C PRO A 75 -17.44 7.12 4.03
N PRO A 76 -17.41 7.39 5.36
CA PRO A 76 -16.97 6.39 6.31
C PRO A 76 -17.88 5.15 6.25
N PRO A 77 -17.35 3.95 6.59
CA PRO A 77 -18.15 2.72 6.57
C PRO A 77 -19.40 2.84 7.45
N PRO A 78 -20.57 2.33 7.01
CA PRO A 78 -21.84 2.51 7.71
C PRO A 78 -21.93 1.69 9.01
N SER A 79 -21.01 0.74 9.23
CA SER A 79 -20.92 -0.04 10.47
C SER A 79 -19.54 -0.67 10.64
N THR A 80 -19.19 -1.05 11.87
CA THR A 80 -17.97 -1.82 12.17
C THR A 80 -17.90 -3.13 11.40
N ARG A 81 -19.03 -3.81 11.22
CA ARG A 81 -19.09 -5.05 10.43
C ARG A 81 -18.72 -4.78 8.97
N ALA A 82 -19.29 -3.73 8.37
CA ALA A 82 -18.97 -3.35 6.99
C ALA A 82 -17.48 -3.00 6.83
N LEU A 83 -16.89 -2.28 7.80
CA LEU A 83 -15.45 -1.99 7.83
C LEU A 83 -14.62 -3.27 7.84
N ILE A 84 -14.89 -4.20 8.76
CA ILE A 84 -14.11 -5.43 8.91
C ILE A 84 -14.19 -6.29 7.65
N PHE A 85 -15.39 -6.60 7.17
CA PHE A 85 -15.56 -7.44 5.99
C PHE A 85 -15.01 -6.78 4.73
N GLY A 86 -15.21 -5.46 4.56
CA GLY A 86 -14.67 -4.71 3.43
C GLY A 86 -13.15 -4.69 3.43
N ALA A 87 -12.52 -4.40 4.58
CA ALA A 87 -11.07 -4.41 4.72
C ALA A 87 -10.48 -5.79 4.47
N CYS A 88 -11.06 -6.85 5.05
CA CYS A 88 -10.60 -8.23 4.83
C CYS A 88 -10.75 -8.66 3.36
N ALA A 89 -11.88 -8.36 2.72
CA ALA A 89 -12.10 -8.71 1.32
C ALA A 89 -11.12 -7.99 0.39
N LEU A 90 -10.92 -6.69 0.60
CA LEU A 90 -9.99 -5.90 -0.19
C LEU A 90 -8.55 -6.36 0.03
N GLN A 91 -8.14 -6.60 1.28
CA GLN A 91 -6.83 -7.14 1.60
C GLN A 91 -6.60 -8.51 0.94
N GLY A 92 -7.59 -9.40 0.98
CA GLY A 92 -7.55 -10.69 0.29
C GLY A 92 -7.35 -10.52 -1.22
N LEU A 93 -8.09 -9.59 -1.85
CA LEU A 93 -7.93 -9.28 -3.26
C LEU A 93 -6.51 -8.77 -3.59
N PHE A 94 -5.97 -7.83 -2.81
CA PHE A 94 -4.61 -7.33 -3.00
C PHE A 94 -3.57 -8.46 -2.91
N ILE A 95 -3.70 -9.38 -1.95
CA ILE A 95 -2.81 -10.52 -1.82
C ILE A 95 -2.89 -11.43 -3.06
N LEU A 96 -4.09 -11.77 -3.52
CA LEU A 96 -4.27 -12.62 -4.70
C LEU A 96 -3.69 -11.98 -5.97
N LEU A 97 -3.91 -10.68 -6.16
CA LEU A 97 -3.35 -9.94 -7.29
C LEU A 97 -1.83 -9.83 -7.20
N ALA A 98 -1.27 -9.57 -6.01
CA ALA A 98 0.17 -9.55 -5.81
C ALA A 98 0.81 -10.90 -6.14
N LEU A 99 0.22 -12.01 -5.66
CA LEU A 99 0.68 -13.37 -6.00
C LEU A 99 0.60 -13.65 -7.51
N TRP A 100 -0.43 -13.14 -8.19
CA TRP A 100 -0.54 -13.27 -9.64
C TRP A 100 0.54 -12.45 -10.37
N VAL A 101 0.78 -11.20 -9.97
CA VAL A 101 1.85 -10.35 -10.51
C VAL A 101 3.22 -11.00 -10.30
N ASP A 102 3.50 -11.48 -9.09
CA ASP A 102 4.74 -12.20 -8.75
C ASP A 102 4.94 -13.45 -9.59
N ARG A 103 3.87 -14.21 -9.87
CA ARG A 103 3.96 -15.37 -10.77
C ARG A 103 4.25 -14.96 -12.21
N ALA A 104 3.66 -13.87 -12.67
CA ALA A 104 3.83 -13.32 -14.01
C ALA A 104 5.19 -12.63 -14.21
N ARG A 105 5.91 -12.31 -13.14
CA ARG A 105 7.25 -11.69 -13.15
C ARG A 105 8.29 -12.62 -12.54
N GLY A 106 9.57 -12.37 -12.76
CA GLY A 106 10.67 -13.15 -12.21
C GLY A 106 11.83 -12.26 -11.80
N ALA A 107 12.54 -12.63 -10.74
CA ALA A 107 13.69 -11.86 -10.27
C ALA A 107 14.77 -11.77 -11.35
N VAL A 108 15.32 -10.57 -11.52
CA VAL A 108 16.51 -10.35 -12.36
C VAL A 108 17.71 -10.92 -11.61
N LYS A 109 18.45 -11.84 -12.24
CA LYS A 109 19.70 -12.34 -11.64
C LYS A 109 20.74 -11.21 -11.60
N PRO A 110 21.47 -11.02 -10.49
CA PRO A 110 22.64 -10.14 -10.50
C PRO A 110 23.65 -10.68 -11.51
N GLN A 111 24.21 -9.77 -12.33
CA GLN A 111 25.27 -10.07 -13.29
C GLN A 111 26.61 -10.25 -12.58
#